data_AF-A0A7G5XM91-F1
#
_entry.id   AF-A0A7G5XM91-F1
#
_cell.length_a   1.000
_cell.length_b   1.000
_cell.length_c   1.000
_cell.angle_alpha   90.00
_cell.angle_beta   90.00
_cell.angle_gamma   90.00
#
_symmetry.space_group_name_H-M   'P 1'
#
loop_
_entity.id
_entity.type
_entity.pdbx_description
1 polymer ?
#
loop_
_entity_poly.entity_id
_entity_poly.type
_entity_poly.pdbx_seq_one_letter_code
_entity_poly.pdbx_strand_id
1 'polypeptide(L)'
;MIDISNIHLHSIPPPQNGTVFGSAASFDALPETHKAQILFLDKTAEKYLYEFVENARMLSNGGWAPFEKGIFKTVEQYEHAVDLQENIPLLKKWLYNKGIPFGNWVFVLCDSNEQPLLMSWKMLIKYAYDIFLIGDTLLFDPSRNWCVFNYHEGQLFFAKDNIYDPSAMELYLQELNERKKKYPQFKHPYL
;
A
#
# COMPACT_ATOMS: atom_id res chain seq x y z
N MET A 1 6.37 4.64 21.09
CA MET A 1 5.86 5.42 19.94
C MET A 1 6.10 4.55 18.72
N ILE A 2 5.07 4.31 17.90
CA ILE A 2 5.18 3.46 16.72
C ILE A 2 5.70 4.26 15.53
N ASP A 3 6.56 3.65 14.72
CA ASP A 3 7.04 4.17 13.45
C ASP A 3 7.46 3.03 12.50
N ILE A 4 7.81 3.35 11.25
CA ILE A 4 8.25 2.36 10.24
C ILE A 4 9.44 1.50 10.70
N SER A 5 10.36 2.04 11.51
CA SER A 5 11.55 1.30 11.96
C SER A 5 11.22 0.22 12.99
N ASN A 6 10.17 0.41 13.78
CA ASN A 6 9.79 -0.50 14.85
C ASN A 6 8.44 -1.20 14.64
N ILE A 7 7.75 -0.95 13.53
CA ILE A 7 6.42 -1.50 13.23
C ILE A 7 6.37 -3.03 13.24
N HIS A 8 7.46 -3.71 12.90
CA HIS A 8 7.55 -5.17 12.95
C HIS A 8 7.39 -5.74 14.38
N LEU A 9 7.65 -4.94 15.42
CA LEU A 9 7.43 -5.32 16.82
C LEU A 9 5.93 -5.38 17.19
N HIS A 10 5.06 -4.84 16.33
CA HIS A 10 3.61 -4.92 16.44
C HIS A 10 3.03 -6.15 15.71
N SER A 11 3.86 -7.17 15.47
CA SER A 11 3.40 -8.42 14.89
C SER A 11 2.53 -9.21 15.86
N ILE A 12 1.45 -9.79 15.35
CA ILE A 12 0.56 -10.69 16.09
C ILE A 12 0.55 -12.08 15.45
N PRO A 13 0.11 -13.12 16.18
CA PRO A 13 -0.17 -14.41 15.58
C PRO A 13 -1.20 -14.29 14.44
N PRO A 14 -1.24 -15.26 13.52
CA PRO A 14 -2.25 -15.31 12.48
C PRO A 14 -3.67 -15.16 13.06
N PRO A 15 -4.51 -14.26 12.51
CA PRO A 15 -5.89 -14.12 12.92
C PRO A 15 -6.65 -15.45 12.82
N GLN A 16 -7.56 -15.68 13.77
CA GLN A 16 -8.44 -16.86 13.76
C GLN A 16 -9.56 -16.71 12.72
N ASN A 17 -9.95 -15.47 12.44
CA ASN A 17 -10.86 -15.12 11.35
C ASN A 17 -10.09 -15.23 10.02
N GLY A 18 -10.78 -15.52 8.91
CA GLY A 18 -10.14 -15.72 7.61
C GLY A 18 -9.19 -14.58 7.22
N THR A 19 -8.06 -14.93 6.63
CA THR A 19 -7.03 -14.01 6.11
C THR A 19 -6.99 -14.11 4.58
N VAL A 20 -6.14 -13.30 3.92
CA VAL A 20 -5.86 -13.49 2.49
C VAL A 20 -5.29 -14.87 2.15
N PHE A 21 -4.77 -15.61 3.14
CA PHE A 21 -4.29 -17.00 2.97
C PHE A 21 -5.34 -18.04 3.34
N GLY A 22 -6.60 -17.63 3.52
CA GLY A 22 -7.71 -18.48 3.98
C GLY A 22 -7.76 -18.58 5.50
N SER A 23 -8.18 -19.75 6.00
CA SER A 23 -8.32 -20.02 7.44
C SER A 23 -6.96 -20.03 8.17
N ALA A 24 -6.98 -19.94 9.50
CA ALA A 24 -5.77 -20.12 10.31
C ALA A 24 -5.05 -21.46 9.99
N ALA A 25 -5.81 -22.54 9.80
CA ALA A 25 -5.25 -23.84 9.40
C ALA A 25 -4.60 -23.81 8.00
N SER A 26 -5.16 -23.03 7.08
CA SER A 26 -4.60 -22.83 5.74
C SER A 26 -3.25 -22.10 5.80
N PHE A 27 -3.16 -21.08 6.66
CA PHE A 27 -1.90 -20.39 6.91
C PHE A 27 -0.87 -21.29 7.60
N ASP A 28 -1.28 -22.06 8.62
CA ASP A 28 -0.39 -22.95 9.36
C ASP A 28 0.21 -24.06 8.48
N ALA A 29 -0.53 -24.49 7.44
CA ALA A 29 -0.07 -25.44 6.44
C ALA A 29 0.98 -24.88 5.47
N LEU A 30 1.24 -23.56 5.47
CA LEU A 30 2.29 -22.99 4.66
C LEU A 30 3.68 -23.45 5.15
N PRO A 31 4.67 -23.60 4.25
CA PRO A 31 6.04 -23.91 4.64
C PRO A 31 6.58 -22.93 5.68
N GLU A 32 7.31 -23.42 6.68
CA GLU A 32 7.93 -22.56 7.72
C GLU A 32 8.80 -21.44 7.14
N THR A 33 9.50 -21.74 6.04
CA THR A 33 10.33 -20.77 5.33
C THR A 33 9.52 -19.63 4.68
N HIS A 34 8.24 -19.86 4.38
CA HIS A 34 7.33 -18.83 3.90
C HIS A 34 6.72 -18.06 5.07
N LYS A 35 6.24 -18.75 6.11
CA LYS A 35 5.67 -18.11 7.31
C LYS A 35 6.64 -17.14 7.97
N ALA A 36 7.93 -17.48 8.01
CA ALA A 36 8.98 -16.60 8.54
C ALA A 36 9.15 -15.26 7.77
N GLN A 37 8.51 -15.11 6.60
CA GLN A 37 8.57 -13.91 5.77
C GLN A 37 7.20 -13.21 5.67
N ILE A 38 6.25 -13.54 6.55
CA ILE A 38 4.90 -12.98 6.57
C ILE A 38 4.55 -12.67 8.03
N LEU A 39 4.27 -11.40 8.32
CA LEU A 39 3.87 -10.92 9.63
C LEU A 39 2.48 -10.30 9.52
N PHE A 40 1.59 -10.70 10.42
CA PHE A 40 0.31 -10.01 10.64
C PHE A 40 0.55 -8.89 11.63
N LEU A 41 0.00 -7.71 11.38
CA LEU A 41 0.19 -6.54 12.22
C LEU A 41 -1.05 -6.23 13.07
N ASP A 42 -0.84 -5.69 14.27
CA ASP A 42 -1.92 -5.30 15.17
C ASP A 42 -2.66 -4.02 14.69
N LYS A 43 -3.76 -3.68 15.39
CA LYS A 43 -4.54 -2.46 15.13
C LYS A 43 -3.75 -1.16 15.33
N THR A 44 -2.69 -1.17 16.15
CA THR A 44 -1.83 0.00 16.36
C THR A 44 -1.02 0.29 15.10
N ALA A 45 -0.41 -0.75 14.52
CA ALA A 45 0.31 -0.70 13.26
C ALA A 45 -0.59 -0.38 12.08
N GLU A 46 -1.80 -0.94 12.03
CA GLU A 46 -2.81 -0.59 11.03
C GLU A 46 -3.13 0.90 11.01
N LYS A 47 -3.49 1.45 12.17
CA LYS A 47 -3.79 2.89 12.28
C LYS A 47 -2.62 3.74 11.80
N TYR A 48 -1.40 3.39 12.22
CA TYR A 48 -0.19 4.09 11.79
C TYR A 48 0.02 4.02 10.27
N LEU A 49 -0.20 2.85 9.65
CA LEU A 49 -0.02 2.68 8.20
C LEU A 49 -1.04 3.46 7.39
N TYR A 50 -2.31 3.50 7.82
CA TYR A 50 -3.32 4.33 7.15
C TYR A 50 -3.00 5.82 7.28
N GLU A 51 -2.61 6.30 8.47
CA GLU A 51 -2.15 7.68 8.65
C GLU A 51 -0.90 7.97 7.80
N PHE A 52 0.02 7.01 7.68
CA PHE A 52 1.21 7.15 6.85
C PHE A 52 0.87 7.30 5.36
N VAL A 53 -0.04 6.47 4.85
CA VAL A 53 -0.52 6.51 3.46
C VAL A 53 -1.25 7.82 3.17
N GLU A 54 -2.13 8.25 4.08
CA GLU A 54 -2.85 9.51 3.98
C GLU A 54 -1.89 10.71 3.94
N ASN A 55 -0.94 10.77 4.87
CA ASN A 55 0.05 11.85 4.93
C ASN A 55 1.00 11.85 3.73
N ALA A 56 1.30 10.68 3.18
CA ALA A 56 2.07 10.54 1.95
C ALA A 56 1.25 10.83 0.68
N ARG A 57 -0.06 11.06 0.83
CA ARG A 57 -1.03 11.31 -0.26
C ARG A 57 -0.93 10.26 -1.37
N MET A 58 -0.69 8.99 -1.03
CA MET A 58 -0.45 7.97 -2.07
C MET A 58 -1.70 7.69 -2.89
N LEU A 59 -2.86 7.67 -2.24
CA LEU A 59 -4.15 7.38 -2.86
C LEU A 59 -5.01 8.62 -3.04
N SER A 60 -5.82 8.59 -4.09
CA SER A 60 -6.95 9.50 -4.31
C SER A 60 -8.26 8.86 -3.82
N ASN A 61 -9.38 9.56 -3.96
CA ASN A 61 -10.72 8.99 -3.71
C ASN A 61 -11.32 8.25 -4.93
N GLY A 62 -10.54 8.00 -5.99
CA GLY A 62 -11.06 7.52 -7.28
C GLY A 62 -10.59 6.10 -7.65
N GLY A 63 -11.52 5.20 -8.01
CA GLY A 63 -11.24 3.80 -8.38
C GLY A 63 -10.21 3.63 -9.51
N TRP A 64 -10.60 3.87 -10.77
CA TRP A 64 -9.74 3.72 -11.96
C TRP A 64 -8.58 4.73 -12.09
N ALA A 65 -8.44 5.63 -11.11
CA ALA A 65 -7.34 6.59 -11.02
C ALA A 65 -6.89 6.67 -9.55
N PRO A 66 -6.32 5.57 -9.02
CA PRO A 66 -6.20 5.37 -7.59
C PRO A 66 -5.18 6.28 -6.94
N PHE A 67 -4.28 6.89 -7.70
CA PHE A 67 -3.21 7.71 -7.16
C PHE A 67 -3.53 9.19 -7.23
N GLU A 68 -3.17 9.92 -6.18
CA GLU A 68 -3.34 11.37 -6.14
C GLU A 68 -2.51 12.05 -7.24
N LYS A 69 -3.11 13.04 -7.89
CA LYS A 69 -2.50 13.71 -9.04
C LYS A 69 -1.24 14.46 -8.64
N GLY A 70 -0.15 14.22 -9.36
CA GLY A 70 1.12 14.93 -9.16
C GLY A 70 1.96 14.41 -8.00
N ILE A 71 1.65 13.23 -7.45
CA ILE A 71 2.47 12.57 -6.43
C ILE A 71 3.53 11.67 -7.05
N PHE A 72 3.18 10.95 -8.12
CA PHE A 72 4.10 10.05 -8.83
C PHE A 72 4.32 10.52 -10.27
N LYS A 73 5.55 10.44 -10.77
CA LYS A 73 5.84 10.79 -12.18
C LYS A 73 5.37 9.72 -13.15
N THR A 74 5.44 8.46 -12.73
CA THR A 74 5.14 7.32 -13.58
C THR A 74 4.00 6.52 -12.98
N VAL A 75 2.97 6.26 -13.78
CA VAL A 75 1.88 5.34 -13.46
C VAL A 75 1.74 4.35 -14.62
N GLU A 76 1.74 3.07 -14.30
CA GLU A 76 1.53 1.96 -15.22
C GLU A 76 0.28 1.19 -14.80
N GLN A 77 -0.48 0.67 -15.76
CA GLN A 77 -1.66 -0.14 -15.52
C GLN A 77 -1.43 -1.56 -16.06
N TYR A 78 -2.01 -2.54 -15.38
CA TYR A 78 -2.04 -3.94 -15.77
C TYR A 78 -3.46 -4.48 -15.62
N GLU A 79 -4.02 -4.92 -16.73
CA GLU A 79 -5.39 -5.45 -16.80
C GLU A 79 -5.40 -6.97 -16.58
N HIS A 80 -6.57 -7.50 -16.21
CA HIS A 80 -6.85 -8.92 -16.07
C HIS A 80 -5.99 -9.63 -15.03
N ALA A 81 -5.66 -8.93 -13.95
CA ALA A 81 -4.68 -9.43 -13.01
C ALA A 81 -5.13 -10.66 -12.24
N VAL A 82 -6.42 -10.75 -11.92
CA VAL A 82 -7.02 -11.81 -11.12
C VAL A 82 -8.28 -12.43 -11.73
N ASP A 83 -8.67 -11.99 -12.92
CA ASP A 83 -9.91 -12.39 -13.60
C ASP A 83 -9.95 -13.90 -13.91
N LEU A 84 -8.81 -14.47 -14.30
CA LEU A 84 -8.68 -15.88 -14.65
C LEU A 84 -7.42 -16.47 -14.00
N GLN A 85 -7.53 -17.69 -13.48
CA GLN A 85 -6.41 -18.39 -12.83
C GLN A 85 -5.20 -18.58 -13.77
N GLU A 86 -5.44 -18.64 -15.08
CA GLU A 86 -4.40 -18.72 -16.11
C GLU A 86 -3.55 -17.44 -16.25
N ASN A 87 -4.01 -16.30 -15.73
CA ASN A 87 -3.27 -15.04 -15.74
C ASN A 87 -2.28 -14.93 -14.58
N ILE A 88 -2.34 -15.82 -13.59
CA ILE A 88 -1.45 -15.79 -12.42
C ILE A 88 0.05 -15.77 -12.82
N PRO A 89 0.54 -16.59 -13.78
CA PRO A 89 1.93 -16.50 -14.21
C PRO A 89 2.30 -15.15 -14.82
N LEU A 90 1.37 -14.52 -15.56
CA LEU A 90 1.58 -13.20 -16.17
C LEU A 90 1.61 -12.10 -15.12
N LEU A 91 0.70 -12.13 -14.15
CA LEU A 91 0.71 -11.24 -12.99
C LEU A 91 2.03 -11.34 -12.21
N LYS A 92 2.47 -12.57 -11.89
CA LYS A 92 3.74 -12.80 -11.18
C LYS A 92 4.93 -12.26 -11.96
N LYS A 93 4.94 -12.46 -13.29
CA LYS A 93 5.97 -11.92 -14.19
C LYS A 93 5.93 -10.38 -14.21
N TRP A 94 4.75 -9.79 -14.24
CA TRP A 94 4.57 -8.33 -14.20
C TRP A 94 5.13 -7.75 -12.90
N LEU A 95 4.77 -8.31 -11.74
CA LEU A 95 5.32 -7.90 -10.43
C LEU A 95 6.84 -8.08 -10.35
N TYR A 96 7.36 -9.21 -10.85
CA TYR A 96 8.80 -9.46 -10.91
C TYR A 96 9.54 -8.37 -11.70
N ASN A 97 8.96 -7.93 -12.81
CA ASN A 97 9.56 -6.91 -13.68
C ASN A 97 9.55 -5.50 -13.09
N LYS A 98 8.94 -5.27 -11.91
CA LYS A 98 9.04 -3.98 -11.20
C LYS A 98 10.43 -3.72 -10.63
N GLY A 99 11.29 -4.72 -10.58
CA GLY A 99 12.69 -4.56 -10.17
C GLY A 99 12.88 -4.39 -8.65
N ILE A 100 11.85 -4.67 -7.86
CA ILE A 100 11.92 -4.64 -6.40
C ILE A 100 12.68 -5.89 -5.92
N PRO A 101 13.72 -5.75 -5.07
CA PRO A 101 14.47 -6.89 -4.56
C PRO A 101 13.60 -7.87 -3.76
N PHE A 102 13.80 -9.18 -3.95
CA PHE A 102 13.02 -10.21 -3.25
C PHE A 102 13.09 -10.17 -1.72
N GLY A 103 14.19 -9.65 -1.17
CA GLY A 103 14.37 -9.49 0.27
C GLY A 103 13.73 -8.22 0.84
N ASN A 104 13.22 -7.31 0.01
CA ASN A 104 12.56 -6.11 0.50
C ASN A 104 11.25 -6.49 1.20
N TRP A 105 11.03 -5.88 2.36
CA TRP A 105 9.78 -6.00 3.08
C TRP A 105 8.80 -4.92 2.61
N VAL A 106 7.56 -5.32 2.40
CA VAL A 106 6.49 -4.47 1.87
C VAL A 106 5.26 -4.61 2.75
N PHE A 107 4.52 -3.52 2.86
CA PHE A 107 3.23 -3.46 3.54
C PHE A 107 2.12 -3.85 2.56
N VAL A 108 1.15 -4.60 3.06
CA VAL A 108 -0.07 -5.00 2.33
C VAL A 108 -1.26 -4.51 3.14
N LEU A 109 -1.98 -3.53 2.60
CA LEU A 109 -3.25 -3.05 3.15
C LEU A 109 -4.36 -3.54 2.23
N CYS A 110 -5.20 -4.43 2.73
CA CYS A 110 -6.32 -5.01 1.99
C CYS A 110 -7.60 -4.63 2.71
N ASP A 111 -8.58 -4.07 2.01
CA ASP A 111 -9.86 -3.63 2.57
C ASP A 111 -10.70 -4.78 3.17
N SER A 112 -10.54 -5.97 2.60
CA SER A 112 -11.24 -7.20 2.98
C SER A 112 -10.52 -8.01 4.07
N ASN A 113 -9.35 -7.56 4.52
CA ASN A 113 -8.61 -8.18 5.61
C ASN A 113 -8.66 -7.28 6.86
N GLU A 114 -8.97 -7.87 8.01
CA GLU A 114 -9.03 -7.09 9.26
C GLU A 114 -7.65 -6.61 9.72
N GLN A 115 -6.55 -7.20 9.25
CA GLN A 115 -5.19 -6.87 9.69
C GLN A 115 -4.22 -6.67 8.51
N PRO A 116 -3.42 -5.59 8.50
CA PRO A 116 -2.33 -5.41 7.56
C PRO A 116 -1.30 -6.54 7.62
N LEU A 117 -0.60 -6.74 6.51
CA LEU A 117 0.55 -7.63 6.46
C LEU A 117 1.83 -6.84 6.24
N LEU A 118 2.91 -7.35 6.81
CA LEU A 118 4.27 -7.02 6.44
C LEU A 118 4.92 -8.30 5.92
N MET A 119 5.36 -8.31 4.66
CA MET A 119 5.92 -9.52 4.05
C MET A 119 7.06 -9.21 3.09
N SER A 120 7.87 -10.22 2.75
CA SER A 120 8.88 -10.03 1.71
C SER A 120 8.23 -9.92 0.32
N TRP A 121 8.84 -9.14 -0.57
CA TRP A 121 8.41 -9.01 -1.97
C TRP A 121 8.35 -10.37 -2.68
N LYS A 122 9.26 -11.29 -2.31
CA LYS A 122 9.24 -12.69 -2.77
C LYS A 122 7.93 -13.39 -2.39
N MET A 123 7.47 -13.25 -1.15
CA MET A 123 6.22 -13.88 -0.71
C MET A 123 5.02 -13.21 -1.36
N LEU A 124 5.05 -11.89 -1.53
CA LEU A 124 4.01 -11.17 -2.24
C LEU A 124 3.83 -11.69 -3.68
N ILE A 125 4.91 -11.84 -4.44
CA ILE A 125 4.84 -12.43 -5.78
C ILE A 125 4.34 -13.88 -5.71
N LYS A 126 4.82 -14.67 -4.74
CA LYS A 126 4.44 -16.09 -4.63
C LYS A 126 2.93 -16.26 -4.41
N TYR A 127 2.34 -15.42 -3.58
CA TYR A 127 0.93 -15.47 -3.17
C TYR A 127 0.07 -14.37 -3.80
N ALA A 128 0.53 -13.78 -4.91
CA ALA A 128 -0.13 -12.63 -5.54
C ALA A 128 -1.62 -12.87 -5.84
N TYR A 129 -1.98 -14.08 -6.28
CA TYR A 129 -3.39 -14.41 -6.54
C TYR A 129 -4.24 -14.28 -5.28
N ASP A 130 -3.82 -14.92 -4.19
CA ASP A 130 -4.56 -14.93 -2.93
C ASP A 130 -4.69 -13.50 -2.35
N ILE A 131 -3.63 -12.69 -2.50
CA ILE A 131 -3.59 -11.30 -2.03
C ILE A 131 -4.56 -10.40 -2.81
N PHE A 132 -4.63 -10.53 -4.13
CA PHE A 132 -5.38 -9.60 -4.98
C PHE A 132 -6.81 -10.08 -5.31
N LEU A 133 -7.18 -11.30 -4.96
CA LEU A 133 -8.49 -11.87 -5.30
C LEU A 133 -9.65 -11.24 -4.51
N ILE A 134 -9.41 -10.83 -3.26
CA ILE A 134 -10.49 -10.63 -2.29
C ILE A 134 -11.01 -9.18 -2.25
N GLY A 135 -10.18 -8.19 -2.62
CA GLY A 135 -10.61 -6.79 -2.62
C GLY A 135 -9.52 -5.79 -2.97
N ASP A 136 -9.81 -4.51 -2.72
CA ASP A 136 -8.88 -3.43 -2.99
C ASP A 136 -7.65 -3.58 -2.11
N THR A 137 -6.46 -3.53 -2.73
CA THR A 137 -5.21 -3.80 -2.04
C THR A 137 -4.15 -2.80 -2.40
N LEU A 138 -3.64 -2.08 -1.40
CA LEU A 138 -2.50 -1.18 -1.51
C LEU A 138 -1.22 -1.87 -1.03
N LEU A 139 -0.18 -1.83 -1.85
CA LEU A 139 1.17 -2.30 -1.54
C LEU A 139 2.16 -1.15 -1.62
N PHE A 140 3.06 -1.07 -0.65
CA PHE A 140 4.14 -0.08 -0.66
C PHE A 140 5.27 -0.51 0.28
N ASP A 141 6.37 0.23 0.26
CA ASP A 141 7.48 0.05 1.18
C ASP A 141 7.77 1.33 1.97
N PRO A 142 8.66 1.26 2.99
CA PRO A 142 9.12 2.42 3.75
C PRO A 142 9.59 3.63 2.94
N SER A 143 10.06 3.44 1.70
CA SER A 143 10.66 4.51 0.90
C SER A 143 9.64 5.51 0.40
N ARG A 144 8.36 5.12 0.31
CA ARG A 144 7.28 5.87 -0.36
C ARG A 144 7.51 6.14 -1.84
N ASN A 145 8.59 5.63 -2.44
CA ASN A 145 8.95 5.96 -3.82
C ASN A 145 8.05 5.28 -4.85
N TRP A 146 7.35 4.21 -4.45
CA TRP A 146 6.46 3.45 -5.30
C TRP A 146 5.30 2.85 -4.50
N CYS A 147 4.22 2.51 -5.19
CA CYS A 147 3.14 1.70 -4.65
C CYS A 147 2.44 0.91 -5.76
N VAL A 148 1.79 -0.19 -5.39
CA VAL A 148 0.87 -0.94 -6.25
C VAL A 148 -0.52 -0.82 -5.65
N PHE A 149 -1.52 -0.54 -6.47
CA PHE A 149 -2.92 -0.59 -6.06
C PHE A 149 -3.66 -1.61 -6.94
N ASN A 150 -4.26 -2.61 -6.30
CA ASN A 150 -5.24 -3.49 -6.92
C ASN A 150 -6.62 -2.89 -6.69
N TYR A 151 -7.34 -2.69 -7.78
CA TYR A 151 -8.74 -2.35 -7.78
C TYR A 151 -9.54 -3.62 -8.08
N HIS A 152 -10.51 -3.94 -7.23
CA HIS A 152 -11.26 -5.21 -7.22
C HIS A 152 -11.98 -5.54 -8.55
N GLU A 153 -12.08 -4.59 -9.48
CA GLU A 153 -12.55 -4.81 -10.85
C GLU A 153 -11.46 -5.34 -11.82
N GLY A 154 -10.43 -6.00 -11.30
CA GLY A 154 -9.44 -6.75 -12.10
C GLY A 154 -8.27 -5.91 -12.65
N GLN A 155 -8.06 -4.70 -12.13
CA GLN A 155 -6.97 -3.82 -12.56
C GLN A 155 -5.95 -3.58 -11.46
N LEU A 156 -4.68 -3.71 -11.84
CA LEU A 156 -3.56 -3.26 -11.03
C LEU A 156 -2.96 -1.99 -11.60
N PHE A 157 -2.57 -1.10 -10.70
CA PHE A 157 -1.84 0.11 -11.00
C PHE A 157 -0.51 0.08 -10.26
N PHE A 158 0.56 0.46 -10.93
CA PHE A 158 1.87 0.65 -10.31
C PHE A 158 2.32 2.10 -10.50
N ALA A 159 2.50 2.80 -9.40
CA ALA A 159 3.07 4.13 -9.40
C ALA A 159 4.49 4.12 -8.86
N LYS A 160 5.35 4.96 -9.42
CA LYS A 160 6.72 5.14 -8.95
C LYS A 160 7.25 6.55 -9.22
N ASP A 161 8.46 6.80 -8.72
CA ASP A 161 9.16 8.07 -8.82
C ASP A 161 8.37 9.17 -8.08
N ASN A 162 8.21 8.97 -6.77
CA ASN A 162 7.48 9.89 -5.90
C ASN A 162 8.19 11.27 -5.88
N ILE A 163 7.42 12.33 -6.12
CA ILE A 163 7.87 13.73 -6.11
C ILE A 163 7.22 14.57 -5.01
N TYR A 164 6.37 13.96 -4.20
CA TYR A 164 5.74 14.62 -3.08
C TYR A 164 6.77 14.92 -2.00
N ASP A 165 6.97 16.21 -1.77
CA ASP A 165 7.77 16.73 -0.67
C ASP A 165 6.83 17.34 0.40
N PRO A 166 6.59 16.63 1.52
CA PRO A 166 5.74 17.15 2.58
C PRO A 166 6.31 18.43 3.22
N SER A 167 7.63 18.63 3.19
CA SER A 167 8.25 19.84 3.74
C SER A 167 7.94 21.09 2.90
N ALA A 168 7.82 20.93 1.58
CA ALA A 168 7.40 22.00 0.68
C ALA A 168 5.93 22.39 0.90
N MET A 169 5.05 21.42 1.22
CA MET A 169 3.65 21.69 1.54
C MET A 169 3.51 22.39 2.91
N GLU A 170 4.27 21.98 3.93
CA GLU A 170 4.30 22.67 5.21
C GLU A 170 4.78 24.12 5.07
N LEU A 171 5.84 24.35 4.28
CA LEU A 171 6.32 25.69 3.97
C LEU A 171 5.25 26.52 3.24
N TYR A 172 4.59 25.94 2.24
CA TYR A 172 3.49 26.59 1.51
C TYR A 172 2.33 26.98 2.45
N LEU A 173 1.92 26.08 3.36
CA LEU A 173 0.86 26.34 4.33
C LEU A 173 1.27 27.42 5.35
N GLN A 174 2.53 27.43 5.78
CA GLN A 174 3.08 28.50 6.62
C GLN A 174 3.02 29.85 5.91
N GLU A 175 3.51 29.93 4.66
CA GLU A 175 3.44 31.15 3.85
C GLU A 175 2.00 31.62 3.63
N LEU A 176 1.07 30.69 3.38
CA LEU A 176 -0.33 30.99 3.16
C LEU A 176 -1.01 31.50 4.44
N ASN A 177 -0.66 30.94 5.60
CA ASN A 177 -1.10 31.42 6.91
C ASN A 177 -0.52 32.80 7.24
N GLU A 178 0.75 33.05 6.94
CA GLU A 178 1.37 34.38 7.09
C GLU A 178 0.70 35.42 6.18
N ARG A 179 0.40 35.07 4.93
CA ARG A 179 -0.35 35.94 4.00
C ARG A 179 -1.76 36.22 4.49
N LYS A 180 -2.48 35.23 5.02
CA LYS A 180 -3.81 35.42 5.64
C LYS A 180 -3.76 36.35 6.85
N LYS A 181 -2.72 36.26 7.69
CA LYS A 181 -2.49 37.20 8.80
C LYS A 181 -2.17 38.62 8.31
N LYS A 182 -1.40 38.74 7.23
CA LYS A 182 -0.98 40.03 6.66
C LYS A 182 -2.08 40.73 5.85
N TYR A 183 -2.99 39.98 5.24
CA TYR A 183 -4.07 40.49 4.39
C TYR A 183 -5.44 39.86 4.73
N PRO A 184 -5.96 40.08 5.96
CA PRO A 184 -7.20 39.46 6.43
C PRO A 184 -8.46 39.84 5.62
N GLN A 185 -8.41 40.95 4.88
CA GLN A 185 -9.50 41.45 4.04
C GLN A 185 -9.67 40.71 2.70
N PHE A 186 -8.66 39.94 2.26
CA PHE A 186 -8.77 39.15 1.03
C PHE A 186 -9.37 37.78 1.34
N LYS A 187 -10.69 37.65 1.17
CA LYS A 187 -11.33 36.34 1.02
C LYS A 187 -10.99 35.81 -0.37
N HIS A 188 -10.23 34.71 -0.44
CA HIS A 188 -9.96 34.05 -1.72
C HIS A 188 -11.30 33.64 -2.37
N PRO A 189 -11.57 34.01 -3.63
CA PRO A 189 -12.90 33.86 -4.25
C PRO A 189 -13.28 32.42 -4.63
N TYR A 190 -12.47 31.41 -4.31
CA TYR A 190 -12.74 30.02 -4.68
C TYR A 190 -12.30 29.07 -3.56
N LEU A 191 -13.17 28.93 -2.56
CA LEU A 191 -13.37 27.68 -1.80
C LEU A 191 -14.83 27.28 -2.01
#